data_AF-A0A9C8VBF1-F1
#
_entry.id   AF-A0A9C8VBF1-F1
#
_cell.length_a   1.000
_cell.length_b   1.000
_cell.length_c   1.000
_cell.angle_alpha   90.00
_cell.angle_beta   90.00
_cell.angle_gamma   90.00
#
_symmetry.space_group_name_H-M   'P 1'
#
loop_
_entity.id
_entity.type
_entity.pdbx_description
1 polymer ?
#
loop_
_entity_poly.entity_id
_entity_poly.type
_entity_poly.pdbx_seq_one_letter_code
_entity_poly.pdbx_strand_id
1 'polypeptide(L)'
;MTVHRQPLYPFMRRAYDRCSAKITTTDLSQETDMRHQTLTLAAVVAIAAAATWMQTPPAVAADANTEAVKQQFIGHYELVSFIQYPATGGEVDANYIGRIMYDEHGHMSAQGMPKDLPARAAQTTELVRGGFAYWGPVTWDVANNRVTHHVEGSPTRGSWVGEDNVRYYEFTDDGLLKLSIRDNNGRTTGTLTWRRIGD
;
A
#
# COMPACT_ATOMS: atom_id res chain seq x y z
N MET A 1 38.10 6.96 33.16
CA MET A 1 38.26 5.60 32.62
C MET A 1 38.29 5.74 31.11
N THR A 2 39.47 5.59 30.53
CA THR A 2 39.79 5.95 29.13
C THR A 2 39.92 4.67 28.32
N VAL A 3 39.12 4.49 27.27
CA VAL A 3 39.32 3.48 26.21
C VAL A 3 38.70 4.06 24.93
N HIS A 4 39.51 4.69 24.07
CA HIS A 4 40.16 4.15 22.87
C HIS A 4 39.25 4.10 21.61
N ARG A 5 39.46 5.09 20.73
CA ARG A 5 39.13 5.06 19.29
C ARG A 5 40.06 4.07 18.58
N GLN A 6 39.60 3.43 17.51
CA GLN A 6 40.43 3.14 16.32
C GLN A 6 39.58 3.02 15.03
N PRO A 7 40.18 3.23 13.84
CA PRO A 7 39.52 3.81 12.67
C PRO A 7 39.53 2.95 11.39
N LEU A 8 38.87 3.53 10.38
CA LEU A 8 38.81 3.25 8.94
C LEU A 8 40.03 2.54 8.30
N TYR A 9 39.74 1.56 7.44
CA TYR A 9 40.66 0.94 6.48
C TYR A 9 40.55 1.60 5.10
N PRO A 10 41.68 1.87 4.42
CA PRO A 10 41.73 1.78 2.96
C PRO A 10 42.93 0.94 2.50
N PHE A 11 42.73 0.05 1.54
CA PHE A 11 43.85 -0.53 0.77
C PHE A 11 43.39 -0.94 -0.64
N MET A 12 43.80 -0.14 -1.64
CA MET A 12 44.00 -0.60 -3.02
C MET A 12 45.50 -0.83 -3.22
N ARG A 13 45.91 -1.92 -3.88
CA ARG A 13 47.11 -1.96 -4.74
C ARG A 13 47.27 -3.26 -5.54
N ARG A 14 47.73 -3.05 -6.79
CA ARG A 14 48.51 -3.91 -7.71
C ARG A 14 47.71 -5.01 -8.43
N ALA A 15 47.55 -4.97 -9.77
CA ALA A 15 48.53 -4.96 -10.88
C ALA A 15 49.28 -6.29 -11.03
N TYR A 16 49.05 -6.97 -12.16
CA TYR A 16 50.00 -7.89 -12.78
C TYR A 16 49.84 -7.84 -14.32
N ASP A 17 50.91 -7.40 -14.98
CA ASP A 17 51.18 -7.58 -16.41
C ASP A 17 51.62 -9.02 -16.69
N ARG A 18 51.47 -9.46 -17.95
CA ARG A 18 52.60 -9.71 -18.89
C ARG A 18 52.45 -10.97 -19.76
N CYS A 19 52.84 -10.80 -21.04
CA CYS A 19 53.39 -11.76 -22.01
C CYS A 19 52.45 -12.82 -22.61
N SER A 20 52.62 -13.31 -23.84
CA SER A 20 53.33 -12.97 -25.10
C SER A 20 53.26 -14.26 -25.92
N ALA A 21 52.89 -14.22 -27.21
CA ALA A 21 53.41 -15.14 -28.23
C ALA A 21 52.96 -14.70 -29.63
N LYS A 22 53.95 -14.47 -30.48
CA LYS A 22 53.86 -14.31 -31.94
C LYS A 22 53.95 -15.69 -32.58
N ILE A 23 53.27 -15.90 -33.72
CA ILE A 23 53.66 -16.91 -34.73
C ILE A 23 53.65 -16.25 -36.11
N THR A 24 54.63 -16.66 -36.90
CA THR A 24 55.19 -16.06 -38.12
C THR A 24 54.59 -16.64 -39.40
N THR A 25 54.60 -15.78 -40.44
CA THR A 25 54.40 -15.86 -41.90
C THR A 25 54.85 -17.13 -42.66
N THR A 26 54.37 -17.23 -43.94
CA THR A 26 54.99 -17.79 -45.18
C THR A 26 54.15 -19.00 -45.71
N ASP A 27 53.67 -19.15 -46.97
CA ASP A 27 53.84 -18.51 -48.29
C ASP A 27 52.77 -19.02 -49.28
N LEU A 28 52.71 -18.34 -50.42
CA LEU A 28 51.86 -18.37 -51.62
C LEU A 28 51.96 -19.65 -52.47
N SER A 29 50.90 -20.00 -53.20
CA SER A 29 50.86 -20.01 -54.70
C SER A 29 49.62 -20.74 -55.26
N GLN A 30 48.92 -20.03 -56.17
CA GLN A 30 48.26 -20.41 -57.46
C GLN A 30 47.35 -21.67 -57.51
N GLU A 31 46.17 -21.72 -58.15
CA GLU A 31 45.77 -21.23 -59.47
C GLU A 31 44.26 -20.91 -59.57
N THR A 32 43.99 -20.05 -60.54
CA THR A 32 42.77 -19.67 -61.25
C THR A 32 41.71 -20.75 -61.53
N ASP A 33 40.44 -20.46 -61.24
CA ASP A 33 39.39 -20.43 -62.27
C ASP A 33 38.29 -19.43 -61.89
N MET A 34 37.94 -18.59 -62.85
CA MET A 34 37.20 -17.34 -62.74
C MET A 34 35.88 -17.50 -63.50
N ARG A 35 34.80 -17.81 -62.79
CA ARG A 35 33.43 -17.55 -63.27
C ARG A 35 32.74 -16.54 -62.36
N HIS A 36 32.55 -15.37 -62.97
CA HIS A 36 31.95 -14.16 -62.44
C HIS A 36 30.62 -14.38 -61.71
N GLN A 37 30.60 -14.13 -60.40
CA GLN A 37 29.51 -13.40 -59.74
C GLN A 37 30.14 -12.42 -58.74
N THR A 38 30.01 -11.14 -59.06
CA THR A 38 30.52 -9.97 -58.35
C THR A 38 29.99 -9.85 -56.92
N LEU A 39 30.93 -9.79 -55.95
CA LEU A 39 31.08 -8.82 -54.84
C LEU A 39 29.78 -8.22 -54.27
N THR A 40 29.43 -8.36 -52.99
CA THR A 40 30.21 -7.79 -51.86
C THR A 40 30.05 -8.55 -50.53
N LEU A 41 31.17 -8.59 -49.82
CA LEU A 41 31.39 -9.01 -48.44
C LEU A 41 31.07 -7.86 -47.46
N ALA A 42 30.41 -8.13 -46.31
CA ALA A 42 30.63 -7.53 -44.98
C ALA A 42 29.36 -7.73 -44.11
N ALA A 43 29.35 -8.66 -43.14
CA ALA A 43 29.87 -8.51 -41.78
C ALA A 43 28.93 -7.77 -40.81
N VAL A 44 28.35 -8.57 -39.90
CA VAL A 44 28.10 -8.30 -38.47
C VAL A 44 27.28 -7.06 -38.11
N VAL A 45 26.00 -7.27 -37.75
CA VAL A 45 25.43 -6.75 -36.50
C VAL A 45 24.52 -7.83 -35.92
N ALA A 46 24.93 -8.42 -34.80
CA ALA A 46 24.06 -9.20 -33.94
C ALA A 46 22.93 -8.29 -33.44
N ILE A 47 21.72 -8.44 -33.98
CA ILE A 47 20.52 -7.92 -33.34
C ILE A 47 20.14 -8.95 -32.26
N ALA A 48 20.90 -8.97 -31.18
CA ALA A 48 20.35 -9.33 -29.88
C ALA A 48 19.42 -8.18 -29.51
N ALA A 49 18.22 -8.17 -30.09
CA ALA A 49 17.14 -7.35 -29.58
C ALA A 49 16.88 -7.87 -28.17
N ALA A 50 17.43 -7.14 -27.21
CA ALA A 50 17.19 -7.33 -25.79
C ALA A 50 15.68 -7.24 -25.56
N ALA A 51 15.00 -8.38 -25.63
CA ALA A 51 13.80 -8.62 -24.88
C ALA A 51 14.22 -8.72 -23.41
N THR A 52 14.71 -7.61 -22.86
CA THR A 52 14.76 -7.38 -21.43
C THR A 52 13.31 -7.44 -20.99
N TRP A 53 12.91 -8.59 -20.45
CA TRP A 53 11.74 -8.72 -19.62
C TRP A 53 11.91 -7.68 -18.53
N MET A 54 11.23 -6.55 -18.69
CA MET A 54 11.26 -5.42 -17.77
C MET A 54 10.49 -5.87 -16.53
N GLN A 55 11.12 -6.73 -15.72
CA GLN A 55 10.59 -7.14 -14.44
C GLN A 55 10.67 -5.91 -13.54
N THR A 56 9.52 -5.28 -13.33
CA THR A 56 9.39 -4.18 -12.37
C THR A 56 9.91 -4.68 -11.02
N PRO A 57 10.84 -3.97 -10.36
CA PRO A 57 11.31 -4.38 -9.05
C PRO A 57 10.12 -4.49 -8.08
N PRO A 58 10.07 -5.52 -7.21
CA PRO A 58 8.93 -5.75 -6.33
C PRO A 58 8.62 -4.57 -5.40
N ALA A 59 9.62 -3.77 -5.03
CA ALA A 59 9.42 -2.56 -4.23
C ALA A 59 8.57 -1.49 -4.94
N VAL A 60 8.87 -1.21 -6.23
CA VAL A 60 8.12 -0.21 -7.01
C VAL A 60 6.68 -0.64 -7.24
N ALA A 61 6.43 -1.95 -7.42
CA ALA A 61 5.09 -2.49 -7.55
C ALA A 61 4.29 -2.44 -6.22
N ALA A 62 4.95 -2.66 -5.08
CA ALA A 62 4.32 -2.58 -3.76
C ALA A 62 3.94 -1.13 -3.39
N ASP A 63 4.79 -0.16 -3.72
CA ASP A 63 4.51 1.26 -3.52
C ASP A 63 3.34 1.72 -4.41
N ALA A 64 3.34 1.34 -5.70
CA ALA A 64 2.25 1.67 -6.62
C ALA A 64 0.90 1.06 -6.20
N ASN A 65 0.90 -0.18 -5.68
CA ASN A 65 -0.31 -0.81 -5.15
C ASN A 65 -0.83 -0.05 -3.90
N THR A 66 0.09 0.41 -3.05
CA THR A 66 -0.27 1.16 -1.85
C THR A 66 -0.91 2.50 -2.20
N GLU A 67 -0.34 3.24 -3.15
CA GLU A 67 -0.92 4.50 -3.63
C GLU A 67 -2.28 4.30 -4.30
N ALA A 68 -2.45 3.24 -5.09
CA ALA A 68 -3.75 2.91 -5.71
C ALA A 68 -4.84 2.62 -4.66
N VAL A 69 -4.49 1.92 -3.57
CA VAL A 69 -5.43 1.69 -2.46
C VAL A 69 -5.74 3.00 -1.73
N LYS A 70 -4.73 3.81 -1.39
CA LYS A 70 -4.94 5.11 -0.76
C LYS A 70 -5.89 5.98 -1.58
N GLN A 71 -5.70 6.00 -2.91
CA GLN A 71 -6.55 6.77 -3.81
C GLN A 71 -8.01 6.29 -3.78
N GLN A 72 -8.26 4.99 -3.61
CA GLN A 72 -9.62 4.48 -3.43
C GLN A 72 -10.24 4.89 -2.09
N PHE A 73 -9.46 5.19 -1.06
CA PHE A 73 -9.99 5.67 0.22
C PHE A 73 -10.41 7.13 0.18
N ILE A 74 -9.66 7.99 -0.52
CA ILE A 74 -9.89 9.45 -0.54
C ILE A 74 -11.32 9.77 -0.97
N GLY A 75 -12.04 10.56 -0.18
CA GLY A 75 -13.41 11.01 -0.45
C GLY A 75 -14.29 11.05 0.80
N HIS A 76 -15.57 11.32 0.59
CA HIS A 76 -16.59 11.40 1.63
C HIS A 76 -17.53 10.21 1.53
N TYR A 77 -18.00 9.71 2.67
CA TYR A 77 -18.86 8.54 2.72
C TYR A 77 -19.98 8.68 3.73
N GLU A 78 -21.05 7.93 3.48
CA GLU A 78 -22.21 7.81 4.33
C GLU A 78 -22.41 6.38 4.80
N LEU A 79 -22.82 6.22 6.05
CA LEU A 79 -23.04 4.91 6.63
C LEU A 79 -24.30 4.27 6.03
N VAL A 80 -24.13 3.14 5.37
CA VAL A 80 -25.22 2.30 4.86
C VAL A 80 -25.73 1.38 5.94
N SER A 81 -24.83 0.70 6.65
CA SER A 81 -25.18 -0.22 7.74
C SER A 81 -24.05 -0.34 8.76
N PHE A 82 -24.40 -0.67 10.00
CA PHE A 82 -23.44 -1.10 11.01
C PHE A 82 -23.97 -2.37 11.69
N ILE A 83 -23.45 -3.51 11.26
CA ILE A 83 -23.81 -4.81 11.81
C ILE A 83 -22.79 -5.20 12.88
N GLN A 84 -23.29 -5.64 14.03
CA GLN A 84 -22.51 -6.20 15.12
C GLN A 84 -22.69 -7.72 15.15
N TYR A 85 -21.63 -8.42 15.55
CA TYR A 85 -21.60 -9.88 15.68
C TYR A 85 -21.29 -10.25 17.14
N PRO A 86 -22.33 -10.37 18.00
CA PRO A 86 -22.16 -10.75 19.39
C PRO A 86 -21.51 -12.13 19.55
N ALA A 87 -20.85 -12.36 20.69
CA ALA A 87 -20.25 -13.67 20.99
C ALA A 87 -21.29 -14.80 21.11
N THR A 88 -22.55 -14.46 21.41
CA THR A 88 -23.69 -15.39 21.43
C THR A 88 -24.13 -15.85 20.04
N GLY A 89 -23.59 -15.26 18.98
CA GLY A 89 -23.97 -15.52 17.59
C GLY A 89 -25.05 -14.58 17.06
N GLY A 90 -25.30 -14.69 15.76
CA GLY A 90 -26.25 -13.84 15.03
C GLY A 90 -25.67 -12.49 14.59
N GLU A 91 -26.50 -11.72 13.91
CA GLU A 91 -26.22 -10.38 13.42
C GLU A 91 -27.19 -9.39 14.05
N VAL A 92 -26.68 -8.25 14.53
CA VAL A 92 -27.50 -7.18 15.11
C VAL A 92 -27.17 -5.88 14.40
N ASP A 93 -28.15 -5.28 13.73
CA ASP A 93 -28.01 -3.92 13.24
C ASP A 93 -27.94 -2.95 14.43
N ALA A 94 -26.84 -2.22 14.54
CA ALA A 94 -26.64 -1.20 15.56
C ALA A 94 -27.63 -0.03 15.41
N ASN A 95 -28.26 0.12 14.23
CA ASN A 95 -29.19 1.18 13.86
C ASN A 95 -28.57 2.58 13.97
N TYR A 96 -27.45 2.77 13.28
CA TYR A 96 -26.67 4.02 13.29
C TYR A 96 -26.84 4.82 11.99
N ILE A 97 -26.61 6.13 12.10
CA ILE A 97 -26.30 7.03 10.99
C ILE A 97 -24.89 7.57 11.19
N GLY A 98 -24.14 7.80 10.12
CA GLY A 98 -22.78 8.30 10.23
C GLY A 98 -22.18 8.82 8.93
N ARG A 99 -21.04 9.50 9.08
CA ARG A 99 -20.18 9.99 8.00
C ARG A 99 -18.74 9.60 8.32
N ILE A 100 -17.97 9.29 7.29
CA ILE A 100 -16.51 9.16 7.36
C ILE A 100 -15.92 9.83 6.14
N MET A 101 -14.75 10.42 6.27
CA MET A 101 -13.99 10.95 5.15
C MET A 101 -12.51 10.65 5.31
N TYR A 102 -11.85 10.50 4.17
CA TYR A 102 -10.41 10.41 4.04
C TYR A 102 -9.95 11.48 3.06
N ASP A 103 -8.90 12.22 3.38
CA ASP A 103 -8.36 13.25 2.50
C ASP A 103 -7.04 12.85 1.84
N GLU A 104 -6.64 13.64 0.85
CA GLU A 104 -5.40 13.46 0.07
C GLU A 104 -4.13 13.63 0.90
N HIS A 105 -4.23 14.18 2.11
CA HIS A 105 -3.10 14.44 3.01
C HIS A 105 -2.91 13.32 4.05
N GLY A 106 -3.62 12.19 3.92
CA GLY A 106 -3.48 11.06 4.83
C GLY A 106 -4.13 11.31 6.19
N HIS A 107 -5.18 12.13 6.25
CA HIS A 107 -6.01 12.29 7.44
C HIS A 107 -7.42 11.76 7.21
N MET A 108 -8.11 11.50 8.31
CA MET A 108 -9.49 11.05 8.30
C MET A 108 -10.28 11.65 9.46
N SER A 109 -11.60 11.77 9.27
CA SER A 109 -12.55 12.01 10.38
C SER A 109 -13.76 11.09 10.24
N ALA A 110 -14.27 10.59 11.36
CA ALA A 110 -15.43 9.70 11.41
C ALA A 110 -16.34 10.09 12.55
N GLN A 111 -17.65 10.12 12.27
CA GLN A 111 -18.67 10.39 13.24
C GLN A 111 -19.92 9.56 12.95
N GLY A 112 -20.59 9.11 14.00
CA GLY A 112 -21.82 8.37 13.88
C GLY A 112 -22.55 8.30 15.21
N MET A 113 -23.87 8.18 15.12
CA MET A 113 -24.74 8.11 16.29
C MET A 113 -25.89 7.12 16.06
N PRO A 114 -26.45 6.54 17.14
CA PRO A 114 -27.72 5.83 17.06
C PRO A 114 -28.80 6.72 16.43
N LYS A 115 -29.61 6.17 15.51
CA LYS A 115 -30.69 6.93 14.85
C LYS A 115 -31.77 7.40 15.84
N ASP A 116 -31.91 6.71 16.97
CA ASP A 116 -32.87 7.05 18.03
C ASP A 116 -32.35 8.11 19.02
N LEU A 117 -31.07 8.51 18.93
CA LEU A 117 -30.45 9.44 19.87
C LEU A 117 -31.21 10.79 19.96
N PRO A 118 -31.67 11.41 18.85
CA PRO A 118 -32.45 12.65 18.94
C PRO A 118 -33.76 12.50 19.73
N ALA A 119 -34.46 11.36 19.58
CA ALA A 119 -35.71 11.11 20.31
C ALA A 119 -35.46 10.92 21.81
N ARG A 120 -34.37 10.22 22.19
CA ARG A 120 -33.95 10.09 23.59
C ARG A 120 -33.54 11.42 24.19
N ALA A 121 -32.81 12.25 23.44
CA ALA A 121 -32.41 13.58 23.88
C ALA A 121 -33.60 14.51 24.12
N ALA A 122 -34.68 14.39 23.33
CA ALA A 122 -35.90 15.19 23.51
C ALA A 122 -36.68 14.88 24.81
N GLN A 123 -36.37 13.78 25.50
CA GLN A 123 -37.07 13.35 26.71
C GLN A 123 -36.44 13.88 28.01
N THR A 124 -35.32 14.59 27.93
CA THR A 124 -34.58 15.07 29.11
C THR A 124 -33.89 16.40 28.81
N THR A 125 -33.60 17.17 29.85
CA THR A 125 -32.76 18.37 29.78
C THR A 125 -31.27 18.06 29.95
N GLU A 126 -30.93 16.83 30.33
CA GLU A 126 -29.56 16.35 30.46
C GLU A 126 -28.94 16.04 29.09
N LEU A 127 -27.61 16.15 29.01
CA LEU A 127 -26.87 15.79 27.80
C LEU A 127 -26.88 14.26 27.61
N VAL A 128 -27.68 13.78 26.67
CA VAL A 128 -27.65 12.37 26.24
C VAL A 128 -26.49 12.15 25.27
N ARG A 129 -25.52 11.32 25.67
CA ARG A 129 -24.37 10.96 24.85
C ARG A 129 -24.59 9.62 24.15
N GLY A 130 -24.06 9.49 22.95
CA GLY A 130 -24.06 8.24 22.20
C GLY A 130 -23.20 8.35 20.95
N GLY A 131 -22.82 7.19 20.41
CA GLY A 131 -22.08 7.14 19.16
C GLY A 131 -20.56 7.19 19.28
N PHE A 132 -19.93 7.65 18.21
CA PHE A 132 -18.50 7.87 18.06
C PHE A 132 -18.26 9.13 17.25
N ALA A 133 -17.16 9.82 17.53
CA ALA A 133 -16.64 10.94 16.76
C ALA A 133 -15.15 11.05 17.05
N TYR A 134 -14.32 10.98 16.02
CA TYR A 134 -12.86 11.06 16.14
C TYR A 134 -12.19 11.45 14.82
N TRP A 135 -10.95 11.90 14.91
CA TRP A 135 -10.11 12.23 13.74
C TRP A 135 -8.64 11.94 14.01
N GLY A 136 -7.85 11.94 12.94
CA GLY A 136 -6.40 11.91 12.99
C GLY A 136 -5.77 11.37 11.70
N PRO A 137 -4.45 11.14 11.71
CA PRO A 137 -3.73 10.53 10.60
C PRO A 137 -4.17 9.09 10.34
N VAL A 138 -3.94 8.62 9.12
CA VAL A 138 -4.23 7.24 8.70
C VAL A 138 -3.03 6.58 8.05
N THR A 139 -2.83 5.30 8.34
CA THR A 139 -1.84 4.45 7.66
C THR A 139 -2.51 3.20 7.09
N TRP A 140 -1.88 2.61 6.06
CA TRP A 140 -2.39 1.43 5.36
C TRP A 140 -1.37 0.30 5.39
N ASP A 141 -1.85 -0.88 5.73
CA ASP A 141 -1.16 -2.16 5.60
C ASP A 141 -1.91 -2.95 4.52
N VAL A 142 -1.52 -2.71 3.27
CA VAL A 142 -2.23 -3.23 2.08
C VAL A 142 -2.12 -4.73 1.96
N ALA A 143 -0.99 -5.31 2.35
CA ALA A 143 -0.79 -6.75 2.31
C ALA A 143 -1.78 -7.52 3.21
N ASN A 144 -2.27 -6.88 4.28
CA ASN A 144 -3.20 -7.49 5.23
C ASN A 144 -4.61 -6.88 5.19
N ASN A 145 -4.91 -6.04 4.18
CA ASN A 145 -6.17 -5.31 4.06
C ASN A 145 -6.54 -4.53 5.33
N ARG A 146 -5.57 -3.81 5.91
CA ARG A 146 -5.76 -3.04 7.13
C ARG A 146 -5.56 -1.55 6.90
N VAL A 147 -6.43 -0.77 7.50
CA VAL A 147 -6.30 0.68 7.63
C VAL A 147 -6.31 1.01 9.12
N THR A 148 -5.35 1.81 9.57
CA THR A 148 -5.21 2.20 10.97
C THR A 148 -5.51 3.68 11.11
N HIS A 149 -6.52 4.00 11.91
CA HIS A 149 -6.85 5.37 12.27
C HIS A 149 -6.10 5.72 13.55
N HIS A 150 -5.13 6.63 13.46
CA HIS A 150 -4.37 7.09 14.62
C HIS A 150 -5.15 8.21 15.30
N VAL A 151 -5.82 7.91 16.41
CA VAL A 151 -6.78 8.84 17.01
C VAL A 151 -6.06 9.99 17.70
N GLU A 152 -6.17 11.19 17.12
CA GLU A 152 -5.62 12.43 17.68
C GLU A 152 -6.65 13.16 18.56
N GLY A 153 -7.92 13.09 18.19
CA GLY A 153 -9.01 13.70 18.96
C GLY A 153 -10.30 12.89 18.90
N SER A 154 -11.04 12.90 20.00
CA SER A 154 -12.31 12.17 20.16
C SER A 154 -13.20 12.81 21.23
N PRO A 155 -14.14 13.70 20.86
CA PRO A 155 -14.99 14.42 21.82
C PRO A 155 -16.03 13.51 22.49
N THR A 156 -16.39 12.40 21.84
CA THR A 156 -17.36 11.44 22.39
C THR A 156 -16.69 10.43 23.34
N ARG A 157 -15.40 10.16 23.15
CA ARG A 157 -14.61 9.18 23.91
C ARG A 157 -13.16 9.65 24.06
N GLY A 158 -12.93 10.55 25.01
CA GLY A 158 -11.59 11.13 25.23
C GLY A 158 -10.50 10.09 25.55
N SER A 159 -10.86 8.92 26.08
CA SER A 159 -9.92 7.82 26.33
C SER A 159 -9.30 7.23 25.06
N TRP A 160 -9.88 7.49 23.88
CA TRP A 160 -9.35 6.98 22.60
C TRP A 160 -8.15 7.77 22.09
N VAL A 161 -7.85 8.95 22.64
CA VAL A 161 -6.71 9.75 22.17
C VAL A 161 -5.42 8.97 22.37
N GLY A 162 -4.66 8.80 21.29
CA GLY A 162 -3.44 7.99 21.24
C GLY A 162 -3.66 6.49 20.95
N GLU A 163 -4.92 6.04 20.81
CA GLU A 163 -5.21 4.67 20.39
C GLU A 163 -5.11 4.49 18.86
N ASP A 164 -4.71 3.29 18.45
CA ASP A 164 -4.73 2.84 17.06
C ASP A 164 -6.04 2.10 16.77
N ASN A 165 -6.92 2.75 16.03
CA ASN A 165 -8.19 2.18 15.58
C ASN A 165 -7.99 1.40 14.28
N VAL A 166 -7.59 0.14 14.40
CA VAL A 166 -7.40 -0.77 13.25
C VAL A 166 -8.76 -1.19 12.67
N ARG A 167 -8.90 -1.12 11.35
CA ARG A 167 -10.04 -1.64 10.58
C ARG A 167 -9.54 -2.54 9.46
N TYR A 168 -10.28 -3.61 9.21
CA TYR A 168 -10.05 -4.50 8.09
C TYR A 168 -10.97 -4.07 6.95
N TYR A 169 -10.39 -3.63 5.84
CA TYR A 169 -11.14 -3.02 4.76
C TYR A 169 -11.41 -3.98 3.61
N GLU A 170 -12.52 -3.77 2.93
CA GLU A 170 -12.90 -4.42 1.69
C GLU A 170 -13.62 -3.38 0.82
N PHE A 171 -13.16 -3.18 -0.40
CA PHE A 171 -13.93 -2.49 -1.43
C PHE A 171 -14.71 -3.55 -2.20
N THR A 172 -16.03 -3.37 -2.25
CA THR A 172 -16.93 -4.30 -2.94
C THR A 172 -17.11 -3.92 -4.40
N ASP A 173 -17.56 -4.88 -5.22
CA ASP A 173 -17.82 -4.66 -6.65
C ASP A 173 -18.93 -3.62 -6.91
N ASP A 174 -19.84 -3.39 -5.95
CA ASP A 174 -20.88 -2.36 -5.98
C ASP A 174 -20.41 -0.99 -5.46
N GLY A 175 -19.10 -0.82 -5.24
CA GLY A 175 -18.48 0.46 -4.87
C GLY A 175 -18.67 0.85 -3.40
N LEU A 176 -19.00 -0.09 -2.53
CA LEU A 176 -19.06 0.13 -1.09
C LEU A 176 -17.71 -0.11 -0.43
N LEU A 177 -17.44 0.65 0.62
CA LEU A 177 -16.31 0.42 1.52
C LEU A 177 -16.83 -0.26 2.79
N LYS A 178 -16.37 -1.47 3.06
CA LYS A 178 -16.60 -2.13 4.35
C LYS A 178 -15.40 -1.94 5.26
N LEU A 179 -15.65 -1.57 6.51
CA LEU A 179 -14.65 -1.46 7.57
C LEU A 179 -15.06 -2.38 8.73
N SER A 180 -14.33 -3.49 8.88
CA SER A 180 -14.58 -4.49 9.91
C SER A 180 -13.71 -4.29 11.14
N ILE A 181 -14.30 -4.50 12.30
CA ILE A 181 -13.66 -4.49 13.61
C ILE A 181 -13.42 -5.95 14.01
N ARG A 182 -12.22 -6.26 14.50
CA ARG A 182 -11.88 -7.58 15.01
C ARG A 182 -11.43 -7.51 16.46
N ASP A 183 -11.76 -8.55 17.22
CA ASP A 183 -11.20 -8.74 18.57
C ASP A 183 -9.78 -9.32 18.50
N ASN A 184 -9.15 -9.48 19.67
CA ASN A 184 -7.77 -9.98 19.79
C ASN A 184 -7.58 -11.41 19.26
N ASN A 185 -8.67 -12.18 19.11
CA ASN A 185 -8.64 -13.52 18.55
C ASN A 185 -8.84 -13.52 17.02
N GLY A 186 -8.92 -12.33 16.41
CA GLY A 186 -9.13 -12.15 14.97
C GLY A 186 -10.58 -12.36 14.54
N ARG A 187 -11.54 -12.51 15.47
CA ARG A 187 -12.95 -12.65 15.13
C ARG A 187 -13.55 -11.29 14.82
N THR A 188 -14.28 -11.19 13.72
CA THR A 188 -15.05 -9.98 13.40
C THR A 188 -16.17 -9.77 14.42
N THR A 189 -16.20 -8.58 15.03
CA THR A 189 -17.18 -8.18 16.04
C THR A 189 -18.16 -7.14 15.53
N GLY A 190 -17.83 -6.48 14.42
CA GLY A 190 -18.77 -5.67 13.68
C GLY A 190 -18.20 -5.22 12.33
N THR A 191 -19.09 -4.82 11.42
CA THR A 191 -18.75 -4.31 10.11
C THR A 191 -19.59 -3.07 9.83
N LEU A 192 -18.91 -1.97 9.49
CA LEU A 192 -19.54 -0.76 9.01
C LEU A 192 -19.43 -0.74 7.48
N THR A 193 -20.55 -0.59 6.78
CA THR A 193 -20.60 -0.51 5.32
C THR A 193 -20.89 0.93 4.93
N TRP A 194 -20.08 1.47 4.03
CA TRP A 194 -20.07 2.88 3.67
C TRP A 194 -20.24 3.05 2.17
N ARG A 195 -21.04 4.04 1.77
CA ARG A 195 -21.20 4.44 0.38
C ARG A 195 -20.52 5.78 0.16
N ARG A 196 -19.72 5.90 -0.90
CA ARG A 196 -19.14 7.18 -1.30
C ARG A 196 -20.23 8.19 -1.67
N ILE A 197 -20.05 9.45 -1.31
CA ILE A 197 -20.94 10.56 -1.64
C ILE A 197 -20.14 11.76 -2.14
N GLY A 198 -20.74 12.50 -3.08
CA GLY A 198 -20.06 13.61 -3.76
C GLY A 198 -19.08 13.07 -4.80
N ASP A 199 -19.29 13.46 -6.05
CA ASP A 199 -18.36 13.21 -7.16
C ASP A 199 -17.29 14.31 -7.20
#